data_AF-A0A533VF63-F1
#
_entry.id   AF-A0A533VF63-F1
#
_cell.length_a   1.000
_cell.length_b   1.000
_cell.length_c   1.000
_cell.angle_alpha   90.00
_cell.angle_beta   90.00
_cell.angle_gamma   90.00
#
_symmetry.space_group_name_H-M   'P 1'
#
loop_
_entity.id
_entity.type
_entity.pdbx_description
1 polymer ?
#
loop_
_entity_poly.entity_id
_entity_poly.type
_entity_poly.pdbx_seq_one_letter_code
_entity_poly.pdbx_strand_id
1 'polypeptide(L)'
;MSELIELRRVFEGLHTLYEIHLPKVHPKLIHDLLLRKRNDPNKDPFYLIEIFTKSEANSEEMRNYIITKTGMSPTIHDNGTHYAFNNKLTLEFLKELSDLKDVIAVYGDYMGAVTGIGASHDHREHEHGWIK
;
A
#
# COMPACT_ATOMS: atom_id res chain seq x y z
N MET A 1 12.67 24.48 -23.58
CA MET A 1 11.67 23.79 -22.74
C MET A 1 11.81 24.37 -21.35
N SER A 2 10.76 24.85 -20.69
CA SER A 2 10.92 25.47 -19.35
C SER A 2 11.16 24.38 -18.29
N GLU A 3 11.97 24.67 -17.28
CA GLU A 3 12.29 23.76 -16.16
C GLU A 3 11.04 23.14 -15.52
N LEU A 4 9.96 23.93 -15.38
CA LEU A 4 8.67 23.47 -14.85
C LEU A 4 7.96 22.42 -15.72
N ILE A 5 8.16 22.46 -17.04
CA ILE A 5 7.59 21.47 -17.98
C ILE A 5 8.37 20.16 -17.85
N GLU A 6 9.69 20.23 -17.74
CA GLU A 6 10.52 19.05 -17.54
C GLU A 6 10.21 18.36 -16.21
N LEU A 7 10.07 19.12 -15.13
CA LEU A 7 9.69 18.60 -13.82
C LEU A 7 8.36 17.83 -13.89
N ARG A 8 7.33 18.41 -14.53
CA ARG A 8 6.04 17.75 -14.73
C ARG A 8 6.20 16.46 -15.54
N ARG A 9 6.93 16.50 -16.67
CA ARG A 9 7.15 15.33 -17.53
C ARG A 9 7.80 14.17 -16.78
N VAL A 10 8.82 14.45 -15.97
CA VAL A 10 9.51 13.43 -15.18
C VAL A 10 8.59 12.85 -14.10
N PHE A 11 7.78 13.70 -13.45
CA PHE A 11 6.80 13.24 -12.47
C PHE A 11 5.75 12.30 -13.10
N GLU A 12 5.19 12.66 -14.26
CA GLU A 12 4.26 11.78 -14.99
C GLU A 12 4.92 10.43 -15.33
N GLY A 13 6.15 10.45 -15.83
CA GLY A 13 6.88 9.21 -16.13
C GLY A 13 7.10 8.33 -14.90
N LEU A 14 7.38 8.94 -13.74
CA LEU A 14 7.48 8.21 -12.47
C LEU A 14 6.14 7.64 -12.03
N HIS A 15 5.05 8.40 -12.18
CA HIS A 15 3.70 7.94 -11.86
C HIS A 15 3.29 6.74 -12.73
N THR A 16 3.57 6.78 -14.03
CA THR A 16 3.35 5.64 -14.93
C THR A 16 4.11 4.39 -14.47
N LEU A 17 5.34 4.54 -13.97
CA LEU A 17 6.09 3.38 -13.43
C LEU A 17 5.43 2.79 -12.18
N TYR A 18 4.79 3.60 -11.34
CA TYR A 18 4.02 3.10 -10.20
C TYR A 18 2.86 2.21 -10.67
N GLU A 19 2.09 2.66 -11.65
CA GLU A 19 0.95 1.92 -12.19
C GLU A 19 1.38 0.62 -12.87
N ILE A 20 2.49 0.64 -13.62
CA ILE A 20 3.00 -0.56 -14.31
C ILE A 20 3.49 -1.61 -13.32
N HIS A 21 4.26 -1.20 -12.32
CA HIS A 21 4.99 -2.13 -11.46
C HIS A 21 4.26 -2.48 -10.17
N LEU A 22 3.38 -1.61 -9.69
CA LEU A 22 2.61 -1.75 -8.45
C LEU A 22 1.14 -1.34 -8.67
N PRO A 23 0.43 -1.94 -9.66
CA PRO A 23 -0.90 -1.50 -10.09
C PRO A 23 -1.98 -1.54 -9.01
N LYS A 24 -1.77 -2.32 -7.95
CA LYS A 24 -2.73 -2.46 -6.84
C LYS A 24 -2.35 -1.64 -5.62
N VAL A 25 -1.26 -0.90 -5.67
CA VAL A 25 -0.80 -0.10 -4.53
C VAL A 25 -1.11 1.35 -4.80
N HIS A 26 -1.72 2.02 -3.82
CA HIS A 26 -2.09 3.41 -3.99
C HIS A 26 -0.84 4.28 -4.24
N PRO A 27 -0.79 5.11 -5.31
CA PRO A 27 0.42 5.85 -5.69
C PRO A 27 1.02 6.74 -4.60
N LYS A 28 0.16 7.33 -3.74
CA LYS A 28 0.59 8.11 -2.57
C LYS A 28 1.48 7.28 -1.62
N LEU A 29 1.14 6.01 -1.39
CA LEU A 29 1.91 5.12 -0.51
C LEU A 29 3.30 4.85 -1.09
N ILE A 30 3.36 4.51 -2.39
CA ILE A 30 4.62 4.25 -3.09
C ILE A 30 5.50 5.50 -3.03
N HIS A 31 4.92 6.67 -3.33
CA HIS A 31 5.65 7.93 -3.35
C HIS A 31 6.19 8.30 -1.96
N ASP A 32 5.35 8.22 -0.92
CA ASP A 32 5.75 8.52 0.46
C ASP A 32 6.86 7.56 0.94
N LEU A 33 6.76 6.26 0.65
CA LEU A 33 7.80 5.28 0.95
C LEU A 33 9.14 5.63 0.28
N LEU A 34 9.10 5.95 -1.02
CA LEU A 34 10.30 6.33 -1.78
C LEU A 34 10.95 7.60 -1.23
N LEU A 35 10.16 8.61 -0.87
CA LEU A 35 10.68 9.83 -0.24
C LEU A 35 11.38 9.54 1.09
N ARG A 36 10.81 8.66 1.92
CA ARG A 36 11.42 8.26 3.19
C ARG A 36 12.71 7.48 3.00
N LYS A 37 12.71 6.53 2.07
CA LYS A 37 13.90 5.76 1.71
C LYS A 37 15.00 6.63 1.12
N ARG A 38 14.65 7.69 0.38
CA ARG A 38 15.63 8.68 -0.10
C ARG A 38 16.29 9.42 1.08
N ASN A 39 15.52 9.77 2.11
CA ASN A 39 16.01 10.54 3.25
C ASN A 39 16.77 9.68 4.27
N ASP A 40 16.36 8.44 4.48
CA ASP A 40 17.02 7.47 5.35
C ASP A 40 17.01 6.06 4.71
N PRO A 41 18.00 5.74 3.84
CA PRO A 41 18.02 4.50 3.08
C PRO A 41 18.12 3.23 3.93
N ASN A 42 18.72 3.34 5.12
CA ASN A 42 19.03 2.21 5.99
C ASN A 42 17.88 1.85 6.94
N LYS A 43 16.80 2.63 6.94
CA LYS A 43 15.65 2.42 7.81
C LYS A 43 14.42 2.05 7.01
N ASP A 44 13.73 1.00 7.44
CA ASP A 44 12.38 0.71 6.95
C ASP A 44 11.37 1.52 7.77
N PRO A 45 10.65 2.46 7.14
CA PRO A 45 9.57 3.19 7.80
C PRO A 45 8.41 2.27 8.21
N PHE A 46 7.75 2.64 9.30
CA PHE A 46 6.61 1.90 9.87
C PHE A 46 5.30 2.53 9.40
N TYR A 47 4.38 1.69 8.92
CA TYR A 47 3.09 2.08 8.37
C TYR A 47 1.96 1.31 9.02
N LEU A 48 0.80 1.95 9.08
CA LEU A 48 -0.47 1.23 9.02
C LEU A 48 -0.66 0.81 7.57
N ILE A 49 -0.83 -0.48 7.33
CA ILE A 49 -1.03 -1.06 6.01
C ILE A 49 -2.46 -1.60 5.97
N GLU A 50 -3.21 -1.20 4.95
CA GLU A 50 -4.56 -1.65 4.68
C GLU A 50 -4.58 -2.43 3.37
N ILE A 51 -5.04 -3.67 3.40
CA ILE A 51 -5.18 -4.55 2.24
C ILE A 51 -6.65 -4.79 2.00
N PHE A 52 -7.08 -4.59 0.76
CA PHE A 52 -8.41 -4.92 0.29
C PHE A 52 -8.34 -6.11 -0.66
N THR A 53 -9.21 -7.09 -0.44
CA THR A 53 -9.32 -8.28 -1.27
C THR A 53 -10.68 -8.36 -1.95
N LYS A 54 -10.79 -9.25 -2.94
CA LYS A 54 -12.09 -9.61 -3.54
C LYS A 54 -13.01 -10.25 -2.50
N SER A 55 -14.31 -10.17 -2.74
CA SER A 55 -15.35 -10.75 -1.87
C SER A 55 -15.25 -12.27 -1.69
N GLU A 56 -14.75 -12.97 -2.71
CA GLU A 56 -14.59 -14.42 -2.75
C GLU A 56 -13.24 -14.91 -2.21
N ALA A 57 -12.37 -13.99 -1.78
CA ALA A 57 -11.07 -14.33 -1.23
C ALA A 57 -11.21 -15.12 0.07
N ASN A 58 -10.34 -16.10 0.30
CA ASN A 58 -10.32 -16.84 1.56
C ASN A 58 -9.71 -15.98 2.66
N SER A 59 -10.56 -15.53 3.60
CA SER A 59 -10.11 -14.59 4.63
C SER A 59 -9.08 -15.18 5.60
N GLU A 60 -9.23 -16.46 5.95
CA GLU A 60 -8.26 -17.14 6.81
C GLU A 60 -6.91 -17.33 6.12
N GLU A 61 -6.90 -17.58 4.81
CA GLU A 61 -5.67 -17.67 4.03
C GLU A 61 -4.92 -16.33 3.99
N MET A 62 -5.62 -15.23 3.73
CA MET A 62 -5.03 -13.88 3.74
C MET A 62 -4.52 -13.51 5.14
N ARG A 63 -5.31 -13.80 6.18
CA ARG A 63 -4.90 -13.60 7.58
C ARG A 63 -3.61 -14.36 7.89
N ASN A 64 -3.53 -15.64 7.52
CA ASN A 64 -2.36 -16.48 7.76
C ASN A 64 -1.15 -16.02 6.93
N TYR A 65 -1.36 -15.56 5.69
CA TYR A 65 -0.31 -14.94 4.90
C TYR A 65 0.30 -13.73 5.61
N ILE A 66 -0.54 -12.79 6.08
CA ILE A 66 -0.09 -11.59 6.79
C ILE A 66 0.71 -11.96 8.04
N ILE A 67 0.19 -12.88 8.87
CA ILE A 67 0.87 -13.33 10.09
C ILE A 67 2.21 -14.00 9.76
N THR A 68 2.24 -14.88 8.77
CA THR A 68 3.47 -15.60 8.38
C THR A 68 4.53 -14.64 7.87
N LYS A 69 4.12 -13.65 7.07
CA LYS A 69 5.04 -12.71 6.44
C LYS A 69 5.57 -11.65 7.40
N THR A 70 4.73 -11.21 8.35
CA THR A 70 5.01 -10.01 9.16
C THR A 70 5.14 -10.29 10.66
N GLY A 71 4.66 -11.44 11.13
CA GLY A 71 4.49 -11.73 12.56
C GLY A 71 3.33 -10.99 13.22
N MET A 72 2.58 -10.17 12.48
CA MET A 72 1.51 -9.32 13.02
C MET A 72 0.14 -9.92 12.73
N SER A 73 -0.76 -9.90 13.72
CA SER A 73 -2.16 -10.25 13.50
C SER A 73 -2.91 -9.03 12.96
N PRO A 74 -3.55 -9.13 11.78
CA PRO A 74 -4.36 -8.03 11.27
C PRO A 74 -5.68 -7.89 12.02
N THR A 75 -6.19 -6.66 12.05
CA THR A 75 -7.61 -6.40 12.30
C THR A 75 -8.36 -6.62 10.99
N ILE A 76 -9.50 -7.32 11.06
CA ILE A 76 -10.27 -7.72 9.89
C ILE A 76 -11.62 -7.01 9.91
N HIS A 77 -11.94 -6.35 8.80
CA HIS A 77 -13.16 -5.57 8.57
C HIS A 77 -13.89 -6.09 7.31
N ASP A 78 -15.02 -5.47 6.99
CA ASP A 78 -15.77 -5.67 5.74
C ASP A 78 -16.04 -7.14 5.41
N ASN A 79 -16.51 -7.89 6.41
CA ASN A 79 -16.81 -9.33 6.31
C ASN A 79 -15.62 -10.18 5.80
N GLY A 80 -14.39 -9.80 6.12
CA GLY A 80 -13.21 -10.57 5.75
C GLY A 80 -12.54 -10.12 4.45
N THR A 81 -12.80 -8.90 3.97
CA THR A 81 -12.16 -8.37 2.75
C THR A 81 -11.21 -7.21 3.00
N HIS A 82 -11.16 -6.69 4.22
CA HIS A 82 -10.31 -5.56 4.57
C HIS A 82 -9.45 -5.90 5.79
N TYR A 83 -8.13 -5.78 5.63
CA TYR A 83 -7.13 -6.13 6.63
C TYR A 83 -6.28 -4.93 6.98
N ALA A 84 -6.24 -4.55 8.25
CA ALA A 84 -5.44 -3.44 8.75
C ALA A 84 -4.40 -3.93 9.76
N PHE A 85 -3.11 -3.62 9.53
CA PHE A 85 -2.03 -4.01 10.43
C PHE A 85 -0.85 -3.05 10.36
N ASN A 86 -0.09 -2.99 11.44
CA ASN A 86 1.08 -2.11 11.53
C ASN A 86 2.35 -2.92 11.26
N ASN A 87 3.14 -2.51 10.26
CA ASN A 87 4.41 -3.19 9.96
C ASN A 87 5.42 -2.23 9.31
N LYS A 88 6.70 -2.64 9.32
CA LYS A 88 7.72 -2.04 8.44
C LYS A 88 7.35 -2.30 6.99
N LEU A 89 7.55 -1.32 6.14
CA LEU A 89 7.21 -1.39 4.73
C LEU A 89 8.46 -1.29 3.84
N THR A 90 8.55 -2.20 2.87
CA THR A 90 9.57 -2.20 1.81
C THR A 90 8.89 -2.26 0.44
N LEU A 91 9.63 -1.91 -0.62
CA LEU A 91 9.12 -2.00 -1.99
C LEU A 91 8.86 -3.45 -2.41
N GLU A 92 9.69 -4.37 -1.95
CA GLU A 92 9.55 -5.81 -2.22
C GLU A 92 8.26 -6.32 -1.61
N PHE A 93 7.93 -5.91 -0.38
CA PHE A 93 6.67 -6.31 0.23
C PHE A 93 5.46 -5.71 -0.49
N LEU A 94 5.52 -4.43 -0.90
CA LEU A 94 4.47 -3.84 -1.74
C LEU A 94 4.30 -4.58 -3.07
N LYS A 95 5.40 -5.02 -3.69
CA LYS A 95 5.37 -5.80 -4.93
C LYS A 95 4.71 -7.15 -4.72
N GLU A 96 5.08 -7.87 -3.66
CA GLU A 96 4.45 -9.14 -3.31
C GLU A 96 2.93 -8.97 -3.13
N LEU A 97 2.50 -7.97 -2.36
CA LEU A 97 1.07 -7.68 -2.17
C LEU A 97 0.36 -7.35 -3.50
N SER A 98 1.00 -6.54 -4.34
CA SER A 98 0.45 -6.21 -5.66
C SER A 98 0.33 -7.42 -6.59
N ASP A 99 1.15 -8.46 -6.39
CA ASP A 99 1.14 -9.68 -7.21
C ASP A 99 0.11 -10.71 -6.73
N LEU A 100 -0.37 -10.62 -5.49
CA LEU A 100 -1.40 -11.51 -4.96
C LEU A 100 -2.70 -11.39 -5.76
N LYS A 101 -3.19 -12.52 -6.27
CA LYS A 101 -4.36 -12.61 -7.15
C LYS A 101 -5.63 -11.99 -6.53
N ASP A 102 -5.78 -12.17 -5.22
CA ASP A 102 -7.00 -11.83 -4.51
C ASP A 102 -6.96 -10.44 -3.88
N VAL A 103 -5.79 -9.82 -3.82
CA VAL A 103 -5.64 -8.41 -3.48
C VAL A 103 -6.13 -7.56 -4.65
N ILE A 104 -6.91 -6.53 -4.34
CA ILE A 104 -7.39 -5.52 -5.29
C ILE A 104 -6.80 -4.14 -5.02
N ALA A 105 -6.47 -3.84 -3.76
CA ALA A 105 -5.85 -2.58 -3.41
C ALA A 105 -5.03 -2.67 -2.12
N VAL A 106 -4.03 -1.79 -2.01
CA VAL A 106 -3.16 -1.62 -0.85
C VAL A 106 -2.99 -0.13 -0.55
N TYR A 107 -3.28 0.25 0.69
CA TYR A 107 -3.03 1.59 1.24
C TYR A 107 -2.06 1.49 2.39
N GLY A 108 -1.55 2.66 2.75
CA GLY A 108 -0.94 2.80 4.04
C GLY A 108 -0.72 4.25 4.41
N ASP A 109 -0.72 4.47 5.71
CA ASP A 109 -0.41 5.74 6.32
C ASP A 109 0.82 5.60 7.20
N TYR A 110 1.76 6.53 6.99
CA TYR A 110 3.00 6.55 7.75
C TYR A 110 2.71 6.88 9.21
N MET A 111 3.17 6.03 10.12
CA MET A 111 2.88 6.20 11.55
C MET A 111 3.91 7.02 12.32
N GLY A 112 5.01 7.47 11.71
CA GLY A 112 6.02 8.22 12.46
C GLY A 112 6.72 7.36 13.51
N ALA A 113 6.79 7.90 14.73
CA ALA A 113 7.20 7.18 15.94
C ALA A 113 5.99 6.67 16.75
N VAL A 114 4.77 6.84 16.24
CA VAL A 114 3.53 6.46 16.94
C VAL A 114 3.23 5.00 16.62
N THR A 115 3.22 4.13 17.63
CA THR A 115 2.79 2.73 17.47
C THR A 115 1.35 2.61 17.96
N GLY A 116 0.35 2.84 17.11
CA GLY A 116 -1.05 2.62 17.51
C GLY A 116 -2.10 3.47 16.78
N ILE A 117 -2.17 3.40 15.45
CA ILE A 117 -3.27 3.97 14.65
C ILE A 117 -4.02 2.81 13.99
N GLY A 118 -5.35 2.86 13.99
CA GLY A 118 -6.25 1.88 13.35
C GLY A 118 -6.66 2.30 11.93
N ALA A 119 -7.44 1.46 11.24
CA ALA A 119 -7.89 1.66 9.85
C ALA A 119 -8.44 3.08 9.59
N SER A 120 -8.09 3.67 8.45
CA SER A 120 -8.49 5.03 8.08
C SER A 120 -9.19 5.12 6.72
N HIS A 121 -9.24 4.04 5.93
CA HIS A 121 -9.84 4.03 4.59
C HIS A 121 -11.09 3.14 4.51
N ASP A 122 -12.06 3.53 3.67
CA ASP A 122 -13.35 2.83 3.48
C ASP A 122 -13.35 2.07 2.14
N HIS A 123 -13.92 0.87 2.14
CA HIS A 123 -14.05 0.00 0.97
C HIS A 123 -14.72 0.69 -0.24
N ARG A 124 -15.62 1.66 0.00
CA ARG A 124 -16.38 2.37 -1.04
C ARG A 124 -15.52 3.29 -1.91
N GLU A 125 -14.31 3.65 -1.48
CA GLU A 125 -13.38 4.45 -2.30
C GLU A 125 -12.86 3.66 -3.52
N HIS A 126 -13.04 2.33 -3.55
CA HIS A 126 -12.63 1.46 -4.64
C HIS A 126 -13.59 1.37 -5.81
N GLU A 127 -14.89 1.51 -5.57
CA GLU A 127 -15.93 1.26 -6.58
C GLU A 127 -15.93 2.31 -7.70
N HIS A 128 -15.22 3.43 -7.50
CA HIS A 128 -15.11 4.51 -8.48
C HIS A 128 -13.84 4.51 -9.32
N GLY A 129 -12.88 3.61 -9.05
CA GLY A 129 -11.59 3.59 -9.75
C GLY A 129 -10.75 4.83 -9.46
N TRP A 130 -9.44 4.67 -9.28
CA TRP A 130 -8.52 5.79 -9.08
C TRP A 130 -8.12 6.47 -10.40
N ILE A 131 -9.04 6.47 -11.37
CA ILE A 131 -8.84 7.01 -12.71
C ILE A 131 -10.06 7.86 -13.06
N LYS A 132 -9.85 9.18 -13.13
CA LYS A 132 -10.55 10.02 -14.10
C LYS A 132 -9.61 10.29 -15.26
#